data_AF-A0A845RL03-F1
#
_entry.id   AF-A0A845RL03-F1
#
_cell.length_a   1.000
_cell.length_b   1.000
_cell.length_c   1.000
_cell.angle_alpha   90.00
_cell.angle_beta   90.00
_cell.angle_gamma   90.00
#
_symmetry.space_group_name_H-M   'P 1'
#
loop_
_entity.id
_entity.type
_entity.pdbx_description
1 polymer ?
#
loop_
_entity_poly.entity_id
_entity_poly.type
_entity_poly.pdbx_seq_one_letter_code
_entity_poly.pdbx_strand_id
1 'polypeptide(L)'
;MTKDTFARTFGFDDYGHMLASTTTVFKDNDTGTCWNITKLSPDRFLTWDDAEIGDDRVEVFLTENEAQAYLKRLRDNQNILADFK
;
A
#
# COMPACT_ATOMS: atom_id res chain seq x y z
N MET A 1 9.96 -2.10 -10.71
CA MET A 1 10.91 -3.12 -10.18
C MET A 1 10.27 -4.52 -10.18
N THR A 2 10.96 -5.60 -9.81
CA THR A 2 10.28 -6.92 -9.63
C THR A 2 9.60 -7.01 -8.26
N LYS A 3 8.57 -7.86 -8.13
CA LYS A 3 7.84 -8.08 -6.87
C LYS A 3 8.76 -8.56 -5.73
N ASP A 4 9.66 -9.48 -6.02
CA ASP A 4 10.61 -9.96 -5.01
C ASP A 4 11.69 -8.91 -4.68
N THR A 5 12.09 -8.09 -5.66
CA THR A 5 12.99 -6.95 -5.38
C THR A 5 12.31 -5.96 -4.43
N PHE A 6 11.03 -5.64 -4.66
CA PHE A 6 10.25 -4.76 -3.80
C PHE A 6 10.14 -5.30 -2.37
N ALA A 7 9.77 -6.58 -2.23
CA ALA A 7 9.70 -7.22 -0.92
C ALA A 7 11.04 -7.17 -0.17
N ARG A 8 12.15 -7.43 -0.87
CA ARG A 8 13.50 -7.37 -0.29
C ARG A 8 13.92 -5.95 0.10
N THR A 9 13.51 -4.92 -0.64
CA THR A 9 13.73 -3.52 -0.27
C THR A 9 13.15 -3.22 1.12
N PHE A 10 12.05 -3.86 1.49
CA PHE A 10 11.39 -3.68 2.80
C PHE A 10 11.72 -4.77 3.81
N GLY A 11 12.71 -5.62 3.53
CA GLY A 11 13.24 -6.59 4.49
C GLY A 11 12.56 -7.96 4.51
N PHE A 12 11.80 -8.33 3.47
CA PHE A 12 11.22 -9.66 3.32
C PHE A 12 12.06 -10.54 2.37
N ASP A 13 11.98 -11.87 2.54
CA ASP A 13 12.71 -12.83 1.71
C ASP A 13 12.21 -12.86 0.25
N ASP A 14 10.88 -12.76 0.10
CA ASP A 14 10.17 -12.73 -1.17
C ASP A 14 8.79 -12.04 -1.02
N TYR A 15 8.11 -11.86 -2.16
CA TYR A 15 6.80 -11.21 -2.19
C TYR A 15 5.71 -11.98 -1.46
N GLY A 16 5.78 -13.32 -1.41
CA GLY A 16 4.81 -14.14 -0.68
C GLY A 16 4.87 -13.91 0.83
N HIS A 17 6.08 -13.83 1.38
CA HIS A 17 6.30 -13.51 2.80
C HIS A 17 5.83 -12.08 3.15
N MET A 18 6.04 -11.13 2.25
CA MET A 18 5.51 -9.77 2.39
C MET A 18 3.97 -9.78 2.44
N LEU A 19 3.31 -10.51 1.51
CA LEU A 19 1.85 -10.60 1.48
C LEU A 19 1.26 -11.22 2.74
N ALA A 20 1.95 -12.15 3.40
CA ALA A 20 1.50 -12.72 4.67
C ALA A 20 1.43 -11.68 5.81
N SER A 21 2.19 -10.59 5.70
CA SER A 21 2.18 -9.46 6.63
C SER A 21 1.40 -8.25 6.10
N THR A 22 0.63 -8.44 5.03
CA THR A 22 -0.11 -7.39 4.32
C THR A 22 -1.61 -7.50 4.54
N THR A 23 -2.23 -6.35 4.80
CA THR A 23 -3.69 -6.18 4.84
C THR A 23 -4.12 -5.27 3.70
N THR A 24 -5.05 -5.73 2.86
CA THR A 24 -5.71 -4.85 1.87
C THR A 24 -6.77 -3.99 2.57
N VAL A 25 -6.64 -2.67 2.45
CA VAL A 25 -7.56 -1.71 3.06
C VAL A 25 -8.78 -1.49 2.18
N PHE A 26 -8.57 -1.29 0.88
CA PHE A 26 -9.65 -1.23 -0.10
C PHE A 26 -9.14 -1.63 -1.48
N LYS A 27 -10.09 -2.00 -2.33
CA LYS A 27 -9.87 -2.23 -3.75
C LYS A 27 -10.63 -1.17 -4.54
N ASP A 28 -9.94 -0.50 -5.44
CA ASP A 28 -10.56 0.35 -6.44
C ASP A 28 -11.25 -0.55 -7.48
N ASN A 29 -12.56 -0.39 -7.64
CA ASN A 29 -13.37 -1.21 -8.54
C ASN A 29 -13.16 -0.83 -10.01
N ASP A 30 -12.75 0.40 -10.30
CA ASP A 30 -12.59 0.90 -11.66
C ASP A 30 -11.25 0.45 -12.26
N THR A 31 -10.18 0.54 -11.45
CA THR A 31 -8.84 0.16 -11.88
C THR A 31 -8.45 -1.28 -11.48
N GLY A 32 -9.19 -1.88 -10.55
CA GLY A 32 -8.84 -3.18 -9.97
C GLY A 32 -7.68 -3.13 -8.97
N THR A 33 -7.17 -1.93 -8.66
CA THR A 33 -6.01 -1.69 -7.79
C THR A 33 -6.33 -1.97 -6.32
N CYS A 34 -5.51 -2.79 -5.66
CA CYS A 34 -5.57 -3.03 -4.23
C CYS A 34 -4.62 -2.08 -3.50
N TRP A 35 -5.16 -1.33 -2.53
CA TRP A 35 -4.38 -0.47 -1.65
C TRP A 35 -4.14 -1.19 -0.33
N ASN A 36 -2.86 -1.32 0.01
CA ASN A 36 -2.37 -2.27 0.99
C ASN A 36 -1.58 -1.59 2.10
N ILE A 37 -1.59 -2.20 3.28
CA ILE A 37 -0.70 -1.89 4.38
C ILE A 37 0.10 -3.15 4.72
N THR A 38 1.42 -3.07 4.67
CA THR A 38 2.31 -4.13 5.16
C THR A 38 2.92 -3.73 6.48
N LYS A 39 2.82 -4.61 7.48
CA LYS A 39 3.52 -4.43 8.75
C LYS A 39 4.99 -4.83 8.60
N LEU A 40 5.90 -3.87 8.72
CA LEU A 40 7.35 -4.09 8.62
C LEU A 40 7.97 -4.47 9.97
N SER A 41 7.52 -3.81 11.03
CA SER A 41 7.93 -4.04 12.42
C SER A 41 6.78 -3.66 13.36
N PRO A 42 6.88 -3.86 14.68
CA PRO A 42 5.81 -3.49 15.62
C PRO A 42 5.34 -2.03 15.51
N ASP A 43 6.22 -1.15 15.04
CA ASP A 43 6.11 0.30 14.99
C ASP A 43 6.29 0.87 13.57
N ARG A 44 6.24 0.05 12.51
CA ARG A 44 6.36 0.54 11.13
C ARG A 44 5.40 -0.15 10.18
N PHE A 45 4.66 0.67 9.44
CA PHE A 45 3.60 0.25 8.53
C PHE A 45 3.82 0.91 7.17
N LEU A 46 3.96 0.11 6.13
CA LEU A 46 4.17 0.53 4.75
C LEU A 46 2.85 0.57 4.00
N THR A 47 2.47 1.70 3.42
CA THR A 47 1.36 1.78 2.46
C THR A 47 1.88 1.62 1.04
N TRP A 48 1.18 0.87 0.20
CA TRP A 48 1.52 0.66 -1.21
C TRP A 48 0.29 0.20 -2.00
N ASP A 49 0.37 0.26 -3.33
CA ASP A 49 -0.66 -0.28 -4.24
C ASP A 49 -0.08 -1.31 -5.21
N ASP A 50 -0.92 -2.21 -5.71
CA ASP A 50 -0.51 -3.29 -6.63
C ASP A 50 -0.63 -2.94 -8.12
N ALA A 51 -1.01 -1.71 -8.47
CA ALA A 51 -1.11 -1.28 -9.86
C ALA A 51 0.27 -1.16 -10.50
N GLU A 52 1.23 -0.58 -9.76
CA GLU A 52 2.62 -0.50 -10.17
C GLU A 52 3.55 -0.58 -8.96
N ILE A 53 4.38 -1.63 -8.96
CA ILE A 53 5.32 -1.90 -7.87
C ILE A 53 6.56 -1.01 -8.02
N GLY A 54 6.71 -0.06 -7.09
CA GLY A 54 7.80 0.92 -7.00
C GLY A 54 8.00 1.42 -5.56
N ASP A 55 9.26 1.63 -5.16
CA ASP A 55 9.64 2.15 -3.84
C ASP A 55 9.47 3.68 -3.71
N ASP A 56 9.21 4.36 -4.81
CA ASP A 56 8.83 5.78 -4.91
C ASP A 56 7.32 6.02 -4.73
N ARG A 57 6.52 4.96 -4.64
CA ARG A 57 5.06 5.00 -4.48
C ARG A 57 4.57 4.44 -3.15
N VAL A 58 5.45 4.44 -2.16
CA VAL A 58 5.15 3.95 -0.81
C VAL A 58 5.21 5.07 0.21
N GLU A 59 4.55 4.87 1.34
CA GLU A 59 4.76 5.71 2.51
C GLU A 59 4.85 4.87 3.78
N VAL A 60 5.67 5.31 4.73
CA VAL A 60 5.91 4.59 6.00
C VAL A 60 5.39 5.39 7.18
N PHE A 61 4.60 4.73 8.02
CA PHE A 61 3.97 5.31 9.21
C PHE A 61 4.37 4.57 10.47
N LEU A 62 4.29 5.25 11.62
CA LEU A 62 4.62 4.64 12.91
C LEU A 62 3.47 3.79 13.47
N THR A 63 2.24 4.07 13.03
CA THR A 63 1.05 3.35 13.46
C THR A 63 0.19 2.89 12.28
N GLU A 64 -0.51 1.77 12.47
CA GLU A 64 -1.47 1.27 11.48
C GLU A 64 -2.60 2.27 11.22
N ASN A 65 -3.05 2.96 12.27
CA ASN A 65 -4.12 3.97 12.17
C ASN A 65 -3.73 5.15 11.27
N GLU A 66 -2.49 5.62 11.33
CA GLU A 66 -1.99 6.68 10.45
C GLU A 66 -1.93 6.22 8.99
N ALA A 67 -1.43 5.00 8.75
CA ALA A 67 -1.40 4.40 7.43
C ALA A 67 -2.81 4.24 6.83
N GLN A 68 -3.78 3.75 7.63
CA GLN A 68 -5.18 3.64 7.21
C GLN A 68 -5.80 5.02 6.93
N ALA A 69 -5.54 6.02 7.78
CA ALA A 69 -6.06 7.37 7.58
C ALA A 69 -5.49 8.02 6.32
N TYR A 70 -4.22 7.80 6.01
CA TYR A 70 -3.58 8.24 4.77
C TYR A 70 -4.25 7.63 3.53
N LEU A 71 -4.39 6.29 3.50
CA LEU A 71 -5.03 5.59 2.38
C LEU A 71 -6.49 6.01 2.18
N LYS A 72 -7.23 6.24 3.27
CA LYS A 72 -8.60 6.75 3.18
C LYS A 72 -8.66 8.15 2.55
N ARG A 73 -7.76 9.06 2.96
CA ARG A 73 -7.68 10.41 2.36
C ARG A 73 -7.32 10.37 0.89
N LEU A 74 -6.40 9.49 0.48
CA LEU A 74 -6.06 9.30 -0.94
C LEU A 74 -7.29 8.89 -1.75
N ARG A 75 -8.04 7.89 -1.26
CA ARG A 75 -9.28 7.43 -1.90
C ARG A 75 -10.31 8.55 -2.02
N ASP A 76 -10.56 9.28 -0.94
CA ASP A 76 -11.55 10.35 -0.92
C ASP A 76 -11.16 11.47 -1.91
N ASN A 77 -9.87 11.80 -2.00
CA ASN A 77 -9.35 12.77 -2.98
C ASN A 77 -9.48 12.28 -4.43
N GLN A 78 -9.26 10.99 -4.69
CA GLN A 78 -9.46 10.40 -6.02
C GLN A 78 -10.92 10.44 -6.46
N ASN A 79 -11.86 10.16 -5.55
CA ASN A 79 -13.29 10.25 -5.83
C ASN A 79 -13.72 11.68 -6.16
N ILE A 80 -13.20 12.68 -5.42
CA ILE A 80 -13.47 14.09 -5.73
C ILE A 80 -13.02 14.43 -7.15
N LEU A 81 -11.89 13.90 -7.62
CA LEU A 81 -11.40 14.15 -8.98
C LEU A 81 -12.16 13.37 -10.08
N ALA A 82 -12.82 12.27 -9.72
CA ALA A 82 -13.63 11.47 -10.65
C ALA A 82 -14.99 12.13 -10.93
N ASP A 83 -15.59 12.81 -9.94
CA ASP A 83 -16.90 13.47 -10.06
C ASP A 83 -16.90 14.72 -10.96
N PHE A 84 -15.74 15.21 -11.39
CA PHE A 84 -15.59 16.38 -12.28
C PHE A 84 -15.24 16.03 -13.75
N LYS A 85 -15.33 14.76 -14.16
CA LYS A 85 -15.11 14.33 -15.56
C LYS A 85 -16.42 14.01 -16.27
#